data_AF-A0A944TCI6-F1
#
_entry.id   AF-A0A944TCI6-F1
#
_cell.length_a   1.000
_cell.length_b   1.000
_cell.length_c   1.000
_cell.angle_alpha   90.00
_cell.angle_beta   90.00
_cell.angle_gamma   90.00
#
_symmetry.space_group_name_H-M   'P 1'
#
loop_
_entity.id
_entity.type
_entity.pdbx_description
1 polymer ?
#
loop_
_entity_poly.entity_id
_entity_poly.type
_entity_poly.pdbx_seq_one_letter_code
_entity_poly.pdbx_strand_id
1 'polypeptide(L)'
;MAKKPGFHENLGREHTVKTSSNRSFGLVFAVVFAALALLPLISGNPPNWWLAAIAAAFLLAALLVPAILRPLNIVWQKFGEILHAIVNPLTMGILFFLTVTPTALIMRVFGKVPLHLKFDSDADTYWIERDPPGPEPDSMNRQF
;
A
#
# COMPACT_ATOMS: atom_id res chain seq x y z
N MET A 1 2.80 26.78 5.01
CA MET A 1 4.11 27.02 5.65
C MET A 1 5.16 27.20 4.56
N ALA A 2 5.93 28.27 4.61
CA ALA A 2 6.79 28.73 3.52
C ALA A 2 8.05 27.86 3.33
N LYS A 3 8.44 27.65 2.06
CA LYS A 3 9.72 27.06 1.65
C LYS A 3 10.86 27.83 2.32
N LYS A 4 11.69 27.18 3.15
CA LYS A 4 12.91 27.80 3.69
C LYS A 4 13.82 28.16 2.50
N PRO A 5 14.16 29.45 2.27
CA PRO A 5 15.04 29.82 1.18
C PRO A 5 16.43 29.21 1.42
N GLY A 6 16.93 28.42 0.46
CA GLY A 6 18.24 27.76 0.52
C GLY A 6 18.22 26.24 0.75
N PHE A 7 17.08 25.62 1.06
CA PHE A 7 16.97 24.16 1.21
C PHE A 7 16.29 23.56 -0.03
N HIS A 8 16.90 22.51 -0.61
CA HIS A 8 16.37 21.81 -1.80
C HIS A 8 15.23 20.84 -1.43
N GLU A 9 15.15 20.41 -0.17
CA GLU A 9 14.04 19.59 0.32
C GLU A 9 12.93 20.44 0.96
N ASN A 10 11.69 19.96 0.83
CA ASN A 10 10.53 20.58 1.47
C ASN A 10 10.11 19.75 2.69
N LEU A 11 10.71 20.07 3.85
CA LEU A 11 10.44 19.40 5.13
C LEU A 11 9.02 19.65 5.68
N GLY A 12 8.25 20.57 5.07
CA GLY A 12 6.87 20.86 5.43
C GLY A 12 5.83 20.20 4.52
N ARG A 13 6.23 19.27 3.64
CA ARG A 13 5.29 18.58 2.76
C ARG A 13 4.54 17.51 3.55
N GLU A 14 3.40 17.89 4.13
CA GLU A 14 2.43 16.90 4.59
C GLU A 14 1.75 16.25 3.37
N HIS A 15 1.96 14.95 3.21
CA HIS A 15 1.23 14.17 2.22
C HIS A 15 -0.21 13.98 2.71
N THR A 16 -1.12 14.84 2.27
CA THR A 16 -2.54 14.68 2.53
C THR A 16 -3.04 13.44 1.77
N VAL A 17 -3.46 12.40 2.50
CA VAL A 17 -4.09 11.22 1.92
C VAL A 17 -5.40 11.66 1.25
N LYS A 18 -5.50 11.52 -0.08
CA LYS A 18 -6.73 11.83 -0.81
C LYS A 18 -7.82 10.83 -0.41
N THR A 19 -8.81 11.29 0.35
CA THR A 19 -9.98 10.47 0.73
C THR A 19 -10.86 10.15 -0.49
N SER A 20 -11.53 9.00 -0.46
CA SER A 20 -12.52 8.60 -1.45
C SER A 20 -13.62 9.65 -1.64
N SER A 21 -13.91 10.01 -2.89
CA SER A 21 -15.04 10.88 -3.23
C SER A 21 -16.38 10.15 -3.08
N ASN A 22 -17.40 10.83 -2.54
CA ASN A 22 -18.74 10.26 -2.38
C ASN A 22 -19.34 9.77 -3.71
N ARG A 23 -19.02 10.43 -4.83
CA ARG A 23 -19.44 10.00 -6.17
C ARG A 23 -18.81 8.67 -6.55
N SER A 24 -17.50 8.54 -6.35
CA SER A 24 -16.75 7.31 -6.64
C SER A 24 -17.25 6.15 -5.79
N PHE A 25 -17.51 6.40 -4.49
CA PHE A 25 -18.14 5.42 -3.62
C PHE A 25 -19.48 4.91 -4.19
N GLY A 26 -20.39 5.84 -4.54
CA GLY A 26 -21.70 5.47 -5.11
C GLY A 26 -21.61 4.68 -6.42
N LEU A 27 -20.69 5.07 -7.31
CA LEU A 27 -20.47 4.36 -8.58
C LEU A 27 -19.92 2.95 -8.38
N VAL A 28 -18.95 2.76 -7.47
CA VAL A 28 -18.40 1.44 -7.15
C VAL A 28 -19.50 0.52 -6.63
N PHE A 29 -20.32 0.99 -5.69
CA PHE A 29 -21.42 0.18 -5.15
C PHE A 29 -22.53 -0.09 -6.18
N ALA A 30 -22.83 0.87 -7.06
CA ALA A 30 -23.76 0.65 -8.17
C ALA A 30 -23.26 -0.48 -9.09
N VAL A 31 -21.97 -0.49 -9.45
CA VAL A 31 -21.37 -1.55 -10.28
C VAL A 31 -21.38 -2.89 -9.54
N VAL A 32 -21.02 -2.93 -8.25
CA VAL A 32 -21.04 -4.16 -7.45
C VAL A 32 -22.45 -4.75 -7.39
N PHE A 33 -23.47 -3.93 -7.05
CA PHE A 33 -24.85 -4.42 -7.00
C PHE A 33 -25.39 -4.81 -8.38
N ALA A 34 -25.00 -4.12 -9.45
CA ALA A 34 -25.36 -4.50 -10.81
C ALA A 34 -24.75 -5.86 -11.18
N ALA A 35 -23.47 -6.09 -10.87
CA ALA A 35 -22.80 -7.37 -11.10
C ALA A 35 -23.49 -8.50 -10.32
N LEU A 36 -23.84 -8.27 -9.05
CA LEU A 36 -24.57 -9.24 -8.22
C LEU A 36 -25.99 -9.48 -8.72
N ALA A 37 -26.69 -8.45 -9.22
CA ALA A 37 -28.01 -8.59 -9.81
C ALA A 37 -28.01 -9.44 -11.08
N LEU A 38 -26.93 -9.34 -11.87
CA LEU A 38 -26.75 -10.05 -13.14
C LEU A 38 -26.09 -11.43 -12.97
N LEU A 39 -25.43 -11.71 -11.85
CA LEU A 39 -24.75 -12.99 -11.59
C LEU A 39 -25.63 -14.24 -11.83
N PRO A 40 -26.93 -14.25 -11.45
CA PRO A 40 -27.81 -15.40 -11.70
C PRO A 40 -28.05 -15.73 -13.17
N LEU A 41 -27.83 -14.76 -14.09
CA LEU A 41 -27.97 -14.98 -15.54
C LEU A 41 -26.97 -16.01 -16.07
N ILE A 42 -25.79 -16.12 -15.44
CA ILE A 42 -24.78 -17.12 -15.81
C ILE A 42 -25.32 -18.54 -15.58
N SER A 43 -26.18 -18.70 -14.58
CA SER A 43 -26.83 -19.96 -14.23
C SER A 43 -28.20 -20.15 -14.89
N GLY A 44 -28.57 -19.29 -15.85
CA GLY A 44 -29.87 -19.31 -16.55
C GLY A 44 -31.07 -18.84 -15.71
N ASN A 45 -30.83 -18.27 -14.53
CA ASN A 45 -31.89 -17.74 -13.66
C ASN A 45 -32.20 -16.27 -14.00
N PRO A 46 -33.41 -15.78 -13.71
CA PRO A 46 -33.74 -14.37 -13.89
C PRO A 46 -32.84 -13.48 -13.01
N PRO A 47 -32.54 -12.25 -13.46
CA PRO A 47 -31.77 -11.31 -12.66
C PRO A 47 -32.53 -10.95 -11.39
N ASN A 48 -31.79 -10.66 -10.33
CA ASN A 48 -32.39 -10.30 -9.06
C ASN A 48 -32.83 -8.82 -9.10
N TRP A 49 -34.11 -8.59 -9.43
CA TRP A 49 -34.68 -7.25 -9.60
C TRP A 49 -34.54 -6.35 -8.36
N TRP A 50 -34.48 -6.93 -7.16
CA TRP A 50 -34.24 -6.16 -5.94
C TRP A 50 -32.83 -5.56 -5.91
N LEU A 51 -31.82 -6.37 -6.25
CA LEU A 51 -30.43 -5.90 -6.37
C LEU A 51 -30.27 -4.91 -7.53
N ALA A 52 -30.99 -5.11 -8.63
CA ALA A 52 -31.01 -4.16 -9.75
C ALA A 52 -31.59 -2.79 -9.34
N ALA A 53 -32.67 -2.77 -8.55
CA ALA A 53 -33.25 -1.54 -8.01
C ALA A 53 -32.28 -0.81 -7.07
N ILE A 54 -31.57 -1.55 -6.20
CA ILE A 54 -30.53 -0.98 -5.33
C ILE A 54 -29.38 -0.39 -6.16
N ALA A 55 -28.92 -1.10 -7.19
CA ALA A 55 -27.88 -0.61 -8.09
C ALA A 55 -28.29 0.71 -8.77
N ALA A 56 -29.53 0.79 -9.27
CA ALA A 56 -30.07 2.00 -9.89
C ALA A 56 -30.20 3.15 -8.87
N ALA A 57 -30.64 2.87 -7.64
CA ALA A 57 -30.73 3.88 -6.58
C ALA A 57 -29.34 4.45 -6.23
N PHE A 58 -28.32 3.60 -6.09
CA PHE A 58 -26.94 4.05 -5.86
C PHE A 58 -26.38 4.85 -7.03
N LEU A 59 -26.66 4.45 -8.26
CA LEU A 59 -26.24 5.18 -9.47
C LEU A 59 -26.87 6.58 -9.52
N LEU A 60 -28.18 6.67 -9.32
CA LEU A 60 -28.90 7.94 -9.30
C LEU A 60 -28.42 8.84 -8.15
N ALA A 61 -28.23 8.29 -6.95
CA ALA A 61 -27.70 9.03 -5.81
C ALA A 61 -26.27 9.54 -6.07
N ALA A 62 -25.42 8.74 -6.72
CA ALA A 62 -24.05 9.14 -7.06
C ALA A 62 -24.00 10.31 -8.05
N LEU A 63 -24.91 10.33 -9.03
CA LEU A 63 -24.93 11.35 -10.09
C LEU A 63 -25.66 12.63 -9.67
N LEU A 64 -26.82 12.51 -9.03
CA LEU A 64 -27.71 13.64 -8.73
C LEU A 64 -27.38 14.27 -7.37
N VAL A 65 -27.22 13.47 -6.31
CA VAL A 65 -27.08 13.99 -4.93
C VAL A 65 -26.07 13.16 -4.12
N PRO A 66 -24.76 13.24 -4.45
CA PRO A 66 -23.74 12.44 -3.79
C PRO A 66 -23.55 12.77 -2.30
N ALA A 67 -24.09 13.90 -1.82
CA ALA A 67 -24.06 14.29 -0.41
C ALA A 67 -24.79 13.28 0.50
N ILE A 68 -25.86 12.63 -0.01
CA ILE A 68 -26.62 11.62 0.75
C ILE A 68 -25.76 10.38 1.06
N LEU A 69 -24.80 10.07 0.18
CA LEU A 69 -23.91 8.92 0.32
C LEU A 69 -22.73 9.18 1.28
N ARG A 70 -22.56 10.42 1.75
CA ARG A 70 -21.43 10.82 2.62
C ARG A 70 -21.33 10.02 3.92
N PRO A 71 -22.38 9.86 4.76
CA PRO A 71 -22.25 9.10 6.01
C PRO A 71 -21.86 7.65 5.74
N LEU A 72 -22.41 7.05 4.69
CA LEU A 72 -22.10 5.68 4.31
C LEU A 72 -20.66 5.54 3.79
N ASN A 73 -20.17 6.49 2.98
CA ASN A 73 -18.80 6.53 2.51
C ASN A 73 -17.80 6.64 3.68
N ILE A 74 -18.11 7.46 4.71
CA ILE A 74 -17.24 7.59 5.90
C ILE A 74 -17.16 6.27 6.67
N VAL A 75 -18.29 5.59 6.88
CA VAL A 75 -18.30 4.29 7.56
C VAL A 75 -17.52 3.25 6.76
N TRP A 76 -17.72 3.20 5.44
CA TRP A 76 -16.99 2.30 4.56
C TRP A 76 -15.48 2.57 4.56
N GLN A 77 -15.08 3.84 4.55
CA GLN A 77 -13.68 4.23 4.61
C GLN A 77 -13.02 3.78 5.92
N LYS A 78 -13.67 4.02 7.06
CA LYS A 78 -13.18 3.58 8.38
C LYS A 78 -13.09 2.05 8.46
N PHE A 79 -14.06 1.35 7.89
CA PHE A 79 -13.99 -0.10 7.80
C PHE A 79 -12.77 -0.55 6.98
N GLY A 80 -12.52 0.09 5.84
CA GLY A 80 -11.34 -0.15 5.01
C GLY A 80 -10.02 0.12 5.75
N GLU A 81 -9.96 1.17 6.57
CA GLU A 81 -8.79 1.48 7.41
C GLU A 81 -8.52 0.39 8.46
N ILE A 82 -9.57 -0.08 9.16
CA ILE A 82 -9.44 -1.16 10.14
C ILE A 82 -9.01 -2.45 9.44
N LEU A 83 -9.61 -2.77 8.29
CA LEU A 83 -9.23 -3.94 7.50
C LEU A 83 -7.77 -3.84 7.05
N HIS A 84 -7.34 -2.68 6.57
CA HIS A 84 -5.96 -2.44 6.17
C HIS A 84 -4.98 -2.58 7.35
N ALA A 85 -5.35 -2.10 8.53
CA ALA A 85 -4.53 -2.24 9.74
C ALA A 85 -4.29 -3.71 10.13
N ILE A 86 -5.19 -4.63 9.76
CA ILE A 86 -5.03 -6.08 9.99
C ILE A 86 -4.30 -6.74 8.82
N VAL A 87 -4.71 -6.43 7.59
CA VAL A 87 -4.15 -7.04 6.38
C VAL A 87 -2.69 -6.65 6.19
N ASN A 88 -2.30 -5.40 6.45
CA ASN A 88 -0.92 -4.96 6.21
C ASN A 88 0.11 -5.73 7.08
N PRO A 89 -0.03 -5.84 8.42
CA PRO A 89 0.85 -6.70 9.21
C PRO A 89 0.78 -8.17 8.82
N LEU A 90 -0.40 -8.69 8.48
CA LEU A 90 -0.55 -10.08 8.06
C LEU A 90 0.23 -10.36 6.77
N THR A 91 0.07 -9.51 5.75
CA THR A 91 0.81 -9.61 4.49
C THR A 91 2.31 -9.48 4.72
N MET A 92 2.75 -8.53 5.55
CA MET A 92 4.17 -8.38 5.91
C MET A 92 4.70 -9.62 6.66
N GLY A 93 3.91 -10.20 7.56
CA GLY A 93 4.25 -11.44 8.24
C GLY A 93 4.40 -12.62 7.26
N ILE A 94 3.45 -12.77 6.34
CA ILE A 94 3.52 -13.80 5.29
C ILE A 94 4.78 -13.61 4.44
N LEU A 95 5.05 -12.39 3.95
CA LEU A 95 6.28 -12.07 3.23
C LEU A 95 7.52 -12.44 4.05
N PHE A 96 7.57 -12.03 5.31
CA PHE A 96 8.72 -12.30 6.16
C PHE A 96 8.96 -13.80 6.37
N PHE A 97 7.93 -14.59 6.65
CA PHE A 97 8.10 -16.02 6.91
C PHE A 97 8.23 -16.88 5.64
N LEU A 98 7.66 -16.46 4.50
CA LEU A 98 7.73 -17.22 3.25
C LEU A 98 8.88 -16.80 2.33
N THR A 99 9.38 -15.57 2.44
CA THR A 99 10.49 -15.10 1.60
C THR A 99 11.72 -14.82 2.44
N VAL A 100 11.65 -13.91 3.41
CA VAL A 100 12.84 -13.44 4.13
C VAL A 100 13.47 -14.55 4.97
N THR A 101 12.67 -15.23 5.79
CA THR A 101 13.11 -16.31 6.69
C THR A 101 13.77 -17.47 5.93
N PRO A 102 13.17 -18.05 4.87
CA PRO A 102 13.80 -19.14 4.13
C PRO A 102 15.05 -18.65 3.39
N THR A 103 15.06 -17.44 2.82
CA THR A 103 16.29 -16.89 2.23
C THR A 103 17.40 -16.78 3.28
N ALA A 104 17.10 -16.30 4.49
CA ALA A 104 18.06 -16.23 5.59
C ALA A 104 18.56 -17.62 6.02
N LEU A 105 17.66 -18.61 6.10
CA LEU A 105 18.02 -19.99 6.44
C LEU A 105 18.94 -20.60 5.37
N ILE A 106 18.61 -20.43 4.09
CA ILE A 106 19.43 -20.88 2.97
C ILE A 106 20.82 -20.25 3.05
N MET A 107 20.91 -18.92 3.21
CA MET A 107 22.21 -18.24 3.36
C MET A 107 23.02 -18.80 4.53
N ARG A 108 22.37 -19.07 5.67
CA ARG A 108 23.02 -19.64 6.85
C ARG A 108 23.54 -21.05 6.61
N VAL A 109 22.80 -21.89 5.89
CA VAL A 109 23.26 -23.24 5.48
C VAL A 109 24.47 -23.15 4.55
N PHE A 110 24.50 -22.18 3.64
CA PHE A 110 25.65 -21.92 2.77
C PHE A 110 26.77 -21.11 3.45
N GLY A 111 26.69 -20.85 4.76
CA GLY A 111 27.70 -20.10 5.50
C GLY A 111 27.82 -18.62 5.13
N LYS A 112 26.88 -18.08 4.35
CA LYS A 112 26.89 -16.67 3.93
C LYS A 112 26.30 -15.81 5.06
N VAL A 113 27.16 -14.99 5.65
CA VAL A 113 26.78 -14.01 6.67
C VAL A 113 27.00 -12.61 6.09
N PRO A 114 25.95 -11.92 5.60
CA PRO A 114 26.11 -10.63 4.94
C PRO A 114 26.48 -9.49 5.90
N LEU A 115 26.18 -9.63 7.19
CA LEU A 115 26.57 -8.66 8.22
C LEU A 115 27.30 -9.35 9.37
N HIS A 116 28.46 -8.81 9.75
CA HIS A 116 29.19 -9.20 10.96
C HIS A 116 28.48 -8.64 12.21
N LEU A 117 27.42 -9.32 12.65
CA LEU A 117 26.57 -8.89 13.76
C LEU A 117 27.10 -9.29 15.15
N LYS A 118 28.17 -10.09 15.20
CA LYS A 118 28.80 -10.48 16.48
C LYS A 118 29.68 -9.34 16.94
N PHE A 119 29.51 -8.94 18.20
CA PHE A 119 30.42 -8.03 18.86
C PHE A 119 31.76 -8.74 19.10
N ASP A 120 32.83 -8.10 18.67
CA ASP A 120 34.22 -8.49 18.87
C ASP A 120 34.87 -7.46 19.81
N SER A 121 35.24 -7.91 21.01
CA SER A 121 35.90 -7.07 22.02
C SER A 121 37.37 -6.82 21.73
N ASP A 122 37.96 -7.66 20.88
CA ASP A 122 39.39 -7.67 20.61
C ASP A 122 39.71 -6.96 19.28
N ALA A 123 38.68 -6.50 18.56
CA ALA A 123 38.83 -5.74 17.32
C ALA A 123 39.22 -4.28 17.59
N ASP A 124 40.35 -3.85 17.04
CA ASP A 124 40.80 -2.45 17.07
C ASP A 124 39.81 -1.51 16.34
N THR A 125 39.15 -2.02 15.29
CA THR A 125 38.14 -1.28 14.53
C THR A 125 37.18 -2.21 13.78
N TYR A 126 35.93 -1.77 13.59
CA TYR A 126 34.93 -2.45 12.77
C TYR A 126 34.92 -1.97 11.32
N TRP A 127 35.79 -1.02 10.95
CA TRP A 127 35.90 -0.56 9.58
C TRP A 127 36.37 -1.69 8.66
N ILE A 128 35.56 -1.98 7.65
CA ILE A 128 35.91 -2.95 6.61
C ILE A 128 36.78 -2.23 5.58
N GLU A 129 38.08 -2.51 5.59
CA GLU A 129 38.99 -2.06 4.53
C GLU A 129 38.57 -2.68 3.20
N ARG A 130 38.49 -1.85 2.16
CA ARG A 130 38.10 -2.27 0.82
C ARG A 130 39.33 -2.42 -0.06
N ASP A 131 39.50 -3.62 -0.61
CA ASP A 131 40.50 -3.92 -1.63
C ASP A 131 39.79 -4.51 -2.87
N PRO A 132 39.80 -3.84 -4.03
CA PRO A 132 40.45 -2.56 -4.30
C PRO A 132 39.79 -1.39 -3.55
N PRO A 133 40.54 -0.28 -3.31
CA PRO A 133 39.94 0.95 -2.80
C PRO A 133 38.75 1.34 -3.68
N GLY A 134 37.71 1.89 -3.04
CA GLY A 134 36.48 2.29 -3.74
C GLY A 134 36.76 3.16 -4.97
N PRO A 135 35.76 3.34 -5.86
CA PRO A 135 35.95 4.08 -7.10
C PRO A 135 36.56 5.46 -6.83
N GLU A 136 37.46 5.89 -7.72
CA GLU A 136 38.21 7.14 -7.55
C GLU A 136 37.24 8.30 -7.24
N PRO A 137 37.60 9.25 -6.36
CA PRO A 137 36.73 10.36 -5.98
C PRO A 137 36.14 11.13 -7.18
N ASP A 138 36.87 11.16 -8.30
CA ASP A 138 36.47 11.80 -9.55
C ASP A 138 35.49 10.98 -10.40
N SER A 139 35.11 9.76 -10.00
CA SER A 139 34.18 8.91 -10.75
C SER A 139 32.72 9.39 -10.69
N MET A 140 32.40 10.34 -9.81
CA MET A 140 31.04 10.90 -9.66
C MET A 140 30.80 12.09 -10.60
N ASN A 141 30.97 11.87 -11.90
CA ASN A 141 30.94 12.91 -12.95
C ASN A 141 29.55 13.57 -13.12
N ARG A 142 28.49 12.96 -12.57
CA ARG A 142 27.08 13.40 -12.67
C ARG A 142 26.34 13.16 -11.37
N GLN A 143 26.68 13.95 -10.35
CA GLN A 143 26.06 13.86 -9.03
C GLN A 143 24.75 14.66 -8.89
N PHE A 144 24.33 15.39 -9.93
CA PHE A 144 23.11 16.19 -9.96
C PHE A 144 22.35 16.00 -11.29
#